data_AF-A0A379TB62-F1
#
_entry.id   AF-A0A379TB62-F1
#
_cell.length_a   1.000
_cell.length_b   1.000
_cell.length_c   1.000
_cell.angle_alpha   90.00
_cell.angle_beta   90.00
_cell.angle_gamma   90.00
#
_symmetry.space_group_name_H-M   'P 1'
#
loop_
_entity.id
_entity.type
_entity.pdbx_description
1 polymer ?
#
loop_
_entity_poly.entity_id
_entity_poly.type
_entity_poly.pdbx_seq_one_letter_code
_entity_poly.pdbx_strand_id
1 'polypeptide(L)'
;MIPTATYRLQFRNGMTFDRAAALVPYLKNLGISHLYASPIFTATKASTHGYDVTDANEIEPSIGGREGFERLVAELKAQGLGLIIDIVPNHMASSLENAWWRDVLEYGKESRYARHFDIDWSRRLTLPFLGDTFDAVLQNGEIAIKPDPATSKPTFAYYDNYYPLAPATWQGREAEILALTDKAAIADLHERQPWKLMSWRDAARSLSYRRFF
;
A
#
# COMPACT_ATOMS: atom_id res chain seq x y z
N MET A 1 -17.45 29.09 4.19
CA MET A 1 -17.49 29.48 5.62
C MET A 1 -16.11 29.22 6.19
N ILE A 2 -15.55 30.15 6.98
CA ILE A 2 -14.26 29.93 7.65
C ILE A 2 -14.51 29.04 8.87
N PRO A 3 -13.74 27.96 9.11
CA PRO A 3 -13.89 27.14 10.32
C PRO A 3 -13.67 27.94 11.60
N THR A 4 -14.58 27.85 12.56
CA THR A 4 -14.44 28.47 13.90
C THR A 4 -14.04 27.46 14.97
N ALA A 5 -14.49 26.21 14.83
CA ALA A 5 -14.11 25.07 15.66
C ALA A 5 -14.15 23.77 14.84
N THR A 6 -13.10 22.96 14.95
CA THR A 6 -12.95 21.67 14.26
C THR A 6 -12.96 20.51 15.25
N TYR A 7 -13.57 19.39 14.87
CA TYR A 7 -13.52 18.15 15.66
C TYR A 7 -12.87 17.02 14.87
N ARG A 8 -11.72 16.52 15.32
CA ARG A 8 -11.00 15.43 14.66
C ARG A 8 -11.72 14.10 14.90
N LEU A 9 -12.05 13.41 13.81
CA LEU A 9 -12.60 12.06 13.85
C LEU A 9 -11.65 11.08 13.17
N GLN A 10 -11.28 10.04 13.90
CA GLN A 10 -10.49 8.92 13.39
C GLN A 10 -11.44 7.86 12.82
N PHE A 11 -11.43 7.68 11.50
CA PHE A 11 -12.11 6.56 10.86
C PHE A 11 -11.33 5.25 11.06
N ARG A 12 -12.00 4.12 10.77
CA ARG A 12 -11.54 2.73 11.01
C ARG A 12 -11.75 2.29 12.46
N ASN A 13 -11.39 1.04 12.79
CA ASN A 13 -11.62 0.44 14.12
C ASN A 13 -13.07 0.56 14.62
N GLY A 14 -14.04 0.35 13.72
CA GLY A 14 -15.47 0.47 14.03
C GLY A 14 -16.03 1.89 13.97
N MET A 15 -15.24 2.90 13.58
CA MET A 15 -15.72 4.22 13.18
C MET A 15 -15.87 4.28 11.65
N THR A 16 -17.11 4.21 11.18
CA THR A 16 -17.50 4.30 9.76
C THR A 16 -18.12 5.65 9.46
N PHE A 17 -18.35 5.96 8.18
CA PHE A 17 -19.10 7.17 7.79
C PHE A 17 -20.52 7.19 8.35
N ASP A 18 -21.21 6.05 8.37
CA ASP A 18 -22.56 5.96 8.93
C ASP A 18 -22.57 6.21 10.44
N ARG A 19 -21.56 5.70 11.16
CA ARG A 19 -21.41 5.99 12.59
C ARG A 19 -21.09 7.45 12.83
N ALA A 20 -20.24 8.06 12.00
CA ALA A 20 -19.97 9.48 12.04
C ALA A 20 -21.23 10.31 11.79
N ALA A 21 -22.05 9.93 10.80
CA ALA A 21 -23.32 10.59 10.48
C ALA A 21 -24.29 10.55 11.67
N ALA A 22 -24.40 9.40 12.34
CA ALA A 22 -25.22 9.27 13.55
C ALA A 22 -24.77 10.18 14.72
N LEU A 23 -23.50 10.59 14.75
CA LEU A 23 -22.95 11.51 15.76
C LEU A 23 -23.14 12.99 15.41
N VAL A 24 -23.50 13.33 14.17
CA VAL A 24 -23.60 14.71 13.69
C VAL A 24 -24.55 15.57 14.54
N PRO A 25 -25.75 15.11 14.96
CA PRO A 25 -26.62 15.91 15.85
C PRO A 25 -25.95 16.26 17.19
N TYR A 26 -25.22 15.30 17.77
CA TYR A 26 -24.46 15.54 19.00
C TYR A 26 -23.33 16.56 18.76
N LEU A 27 -22.58 16.41 17.67
CA LEU A 27 -21.48 17.31 17.31
C LEU A 27 -21.97 18.74 17.02
N LYS A 28 -23.16 18.87 16.43
CA LYS A 28 -23.81 20.16 16.25
C LYS A 28 -24.13 20.83 17.59
N ASN A 29 -24.71 20.07 18.53
CA ASN A 29 -25.01 20.59 19.88
C ASN A 29 -23.74 20.93 20.68
N LEU A 30 -22.65 20.18 20.46
CA LEU A 30 -21.33 20.50 21.01
C LEU A 30 -20.79 21.85 20.49
N GLY A 31 -21.30 22.36 19.37
CA GLY A 31 -20.98 23.68 18.84
C GLY A 31 -19.84 23.70 17.81
N ILE A 32 -19.49 22.54 17.23
CA ILE A 32 -18.45 22.50 16.20
C ILE A 32 -18.94 23.20 14.93
N SER A 33 -18.01 23.72 14.13
CA SER A 33 -18.32 24.26 12.80
C SER A 33 -18.00 23.27 11.68
N HIS A 34 -16.94 22.46 11.86
CA HIS A 34 -16.45 21.54 10.86
C HIS A 34 -16.05 20.21 11.51
N LEU A 35 -16.44 19.11 10.87
CA LEU A 35 -15.85 17.81 11.14
C LEU A 35 -14.49 17.75 10.42
N TYR A 36 -13.43 17.35 11.13
CA TYR A 36 -12.11 17.11 10.57
C TYR A 36 -11.89 15.59 10.46
N ALA A 37 -12.05 15.07 9.26
CA ALA A 37 -11.91 13.65 8.94
C ALA A 37 -10.43 13.25 8.83
N SER A 38 -10.06 12.10 9.41
CA SER A 38 -8.82 11.38 9.02
C SER A 38 -8.86 10.95 7.55
N PRO A 39 -7.73 10.50 6.95
CA PRO A 39 -7.71 10.07 5.57
C PRO A 39 -8.78 9.01 5.25
N ILE A 40 -9.43 9.18 4.11
CA ILE A 40 -10.62 8.41 3.70
C ILE A 40 -10.39 7.45 2.54
N PHE A 41 -9.23 7.54 1.89
CA PHE A 41 -8.90 6.69 0.75
C PHE A 41 -8.48 5.30 1.20
N THR A 42 -8.58 4.33 0.28
CA THR A 42 -8.20 2.94 0.52
C THR A 42 -6.75 2.86 0.98
N ALA A 43 -6.55 2.17 2.09
CA ALA A 43 -5.24 1.96 2.72
C ALA A 43 -4.95 0.46 2.85
N THR A 44 -3.83 0.08 3.47
CA THR A 44 -3.57 -1.34 3.74
C THR A 44 -4.68 -1.95 4.60
N LYS A 45 -4.98 -3.25 4.43
CA LYS A 45 -6.11 -3.92 5.12
C LYS A 45 -6.07 -3.79 6.64
N ALA A 46 -4.88 -3.75 7.25
CA ALA A 46 -4.70 -3.64 8.69
C ALA A 46 -4.55 -2.18 9.17
N SER A 47 -4.69 -1.20 8.28
CA SER A 47 -4.54 0.21 8.61
C SER A 47 -5.55 0.63 9.67
N THR A 48 -5.06 1.36 10.67
CA THR A 48 -5.87 1.96 11.73
C THR A 48 -5.98 3.48 11.59
N HIS A 49 -5.31 4.06 10.60
CA HIS A 49 -5.15 5.51 10.47
C HIS A 49 -5.33 6.06 9.04
N GLY A 50 -5.12 5.25 8.00
CA GLY A 50 -5.36 5.61 6.60
C GLY A 50 -4.26 6.43 5.91
N TYR A 51 -3.07 6.57 6.52
CA TYR A 51 -1.95 7.33 5.93
C TYR A 51 -1.13 6.49 4.94
N ASP A 52 -1.22 5.19 5.05
CA ASP A 52 -0.63 4.15 4.23
C ASP A 52 -1.54 3.82 3.03
N VAL A 53 -1.81 4.84 2.21
CA VAL A 53 -2.73 4.78 1.05
C VAL A 53 -2.24 3.77 0.02
N THR A 54 -3.14 2.92 -0.46
CA THR A 54 -2.91 1.92 -1.53
C THR A 54 -3.65 2.27 -2.81
N ASP A 55 -4.79 2.97 -2.73
CA ASP A 55 -5.50 3.54 -3.89
C ASP A 55 -6.11 4.90 -3.54
N ALA A 56 -5.60 5.95 -4.17
CA ALA A 56 -6.08 7.32 -3.99
C ALA A 56 -7.35 7.63 -4.82
N ASN A 57 -7.83 6.72 -5.65
CA ASN A 57 -9.03 6.87 -6.47
C ASN A 57 -10.28 6.24 -5.83
N GLU A 58 -10.09 5.45 -4.76
CA GLU A 58 -11.16 4.74 -4.08
C GLU A 58 -11.33 5.25 -2.65
N ILE A 59 -12.56 5.61 -2.28
CA ILE A 59 -12.89 5.83 -0.87
C ILE A 59 -13.01 4.45 -0.23
N GLU A 60 -12.29 4.28 0.87
CA GLU A 60 -12.15 3.00 1.57
C GLU A 60 -13.49 2.27 1.77
N PRO A 61 -13.66 1.09 1.17
CA PRO A 61 -14.87 0.30 1.31
C PRO A 61 -15.17 -0.08 2.77
N SER A 62 -14.15 -0.43 3.57
CA SER A 62 -14.36 -0.91 4.95
C SER A 62 -14.91 0.14 5.92
N ILE A 63 -14.83 1.43 5.59
CA ILE A 63 -15.42 2.52 6.39
C ILE A 63 -16.76 3.03 5.81
N GLY A 64 -17.26 2.41 4.75
CA GLY A 64 -18.55 2.70 4.12
C GLY A 64 -18.49 3.14 2.66
N GLY A 65 -17.28 3.27 2.08
CA GLY A 65 -17.09 3.61 0.68
C GLY A 65 -17.67 4.98 0.27
N ARG A 66 -17.80 5.18 -1.05
CA ARG A 66 -18.36 6.40 -1.65
C ARG A 66 -19.75 6.73 -1.11
N GLU A 67 -20.63 5.75 -1.05
CA GLU A 67 -22.02 5.95 -0.63
C GLU A 67 -22.13 6.36 0.84
N GLY A 68 -21.37 5.71 1.74
CA GLY A 68 -21.32 6.09 3.15
C GLY A 68 -20.77 7.50 3.33
N PHE A 69 -19.74 7.87 2.55
CA PHE A 69 -19.19 9.22 2.56
C PHE A 69 -20.23 10.27 2.13
N GLU A 70 -21.01 9.99 1.08
CA GLU A 70 -22.08 10.86 0.62
C GLU A 70 -23.18 11.05 1.67
N ARG A 71 -23.56 9.98 2.39
CA ARG A 71 -24.51 10.07 3.52
C ARG A 71 -23.99 10.96 4.64
N LEU A 72 -22.72 10.81 5.03
CA LEU A 72 -22.10 11.69 6.02
C LEU A 72 -22.09 13.15 5.56
N VAL A 73 -21.71 13.41 4.32
CA VAL A 73 -21.69 14.78 3.75
C VAL A 73 -23.09 15.38 3.73
N ALA A 74 -24.11 14.60 3.36
CA ALA A 74 -25.50 15.05 3.36
C ALA A 74 -25.97 15.44 4.78
N GLU A 75 -25.69 14.61 5.78
CA GLU A 75 -26.07 14.89 7.17
C GLU A 75 -25.34 16.12 7.75
N LEU A 76 -24.02 16.25 7.49
CA LEU A 76 -23.26 17.44 7.87
C LEU A 76 -23.89 18.72 7.28
N LYS A 77 -24.22 18.69 5.98
CA LYS A 77 -24.86 19.82 5.30
C LYS A 77 -26.24 20.13 5.90
N ALA A 78 -27.04 19.12 6.21
CA ALA A 78 -28.36 19.30 6.83
C ALA A 78 -28.29 20.02 8.18
N GLN A 79 -27.23 19.78 8.97
CA GLN A 79 -26.97 20.50 10.24
C GLN A 79 -26.18 21.82 10.08
N GLY A 80 -25.86 22.22 8.85
CA GLY A 80 -25.03 23.40 8.57
C GLY A 80 -23.60 23.27 9.09
N LEU A 81 -23.05 22.05 9.12
CA LEU A 81 -21.65 21.77 9.46
C LEU A 81 -20.82 21.60 8.18
N GLY A 82 -19.57 22.07 8.24
CA GLY A 82 -18.58 21.85 7.18
C GLY A 82 -17.78 20.55 7.37
N LEU A 83 -16.97 20.22 6.38
CA LEU A 83 -16.09 19.06 6.38
C LEU A 83 -14.68 19.49 5.93
N ILE A 84 -13.67 19.05 6.68
CA ILE A 84 -12.25 19.12 6.30
C ILE A 84 -11.75 17.68 6.20
N ILE A 85 -11.09 17.34 5.11
CA ILE A 85 -10.56 16.00 4.84
C ILE A 85 -9.04 16.06 4.90
N ASP A 86 -8.45 15.20 5.71
CA ASP A 86 -7.03 14.95 5.73
C ASP A 86 -6.59 14.19 4.47
N ILE A 87 -5.58 14.70 3.77
CA ILE A 87 -5.08 14.13 2.52
C ILE A 87 -3.59 13.86 2.60
N VAL A 88 -3.13 12.82 1.90
CA VAL A 88 -1.76 12.31 2.00
C VAL A 88 -1.06 12.37 0.64
N PRO A 89 -0.68 13.56 0.15
CA PRO A 89 -0.12 13.71 -1.21
C PRO A 89 1.35 13.29 -1.33
N ASN A 90 2.08 13.22 -0.21
CA ASN A 90 3.53 13.01 -0.25
C ASN A 90 3.93 11.57 -0.57
N HIS A 91 3.15 10.58 -0.11
CA HIS A 91 3.54 9.18 -0.13
C HIS A 91 2.35 8.23 -0.26
N MET A 92 2.65 6.99 -0.67
CA MET A 92 1.74 5.85 -0.68
C MET A 92 2.44 4.66 0.00
N ALA A 93 1.67 3.64 0.40
CA ALA A 93 2.23 2.42 0.96
C ALA A 93 3.07 1.68 -0.10
N SER A 94 4.33 1.36 0.24
CA SER A 94 5.17 0.41 -0.50
C SER A 94 4.77 -1.03 -0.16
N SER A 95 3.48 -1.34 -0.31
CA SER A 95 2.86 -2.64 -0.05
C SER A 95 2.48 -3.32 -1.36
N LEU A 96 2.47 -4.66 -1.38
CA LEU A 96 1.97 -5.45 -2.51
C LEU A 96 0.45 -5.30 -2.74
N GLU A 97 -0.26 -4.69 -1.78
CA GLU A 97 -1.66 -4.28 -1.91
C GLU A 97 -1.84 -3.03 -2.78
N ASN A 98 -0.79 -2.22 -2.95
CA ASN A 98 -0.79 -1.06 -3.84
C ASN A 98 -0.56 -1.52 -5.28
N ALA A 99 -1.59 -1.45 -6.12
CA ALA A 99 -1.52 -1.90 -7.51
C ALA A 99 -0.47 -1.15 -8.34
N TRP A 100 -0.26 0.15 -8.07
CA TRP A 100 0.77 0.94 -8.76
C TRP A 100 2.17 0.49 -8.35
N TRP A 101 2.37 0.23 -7.06
CA TRP A 101 3.64 -0.29 -6.56
C TRP A 101 3.92 -1.69 -7.12
N ARG A 102 2.92 -2.58 -7.13
CA ARG A 102 3.04 -3.93 -7.70
C ARG A 102 3.42 -3.91 -9.19
N ASP A 103 2.83 -3.01 -9.97
CA ASP A 103 3.18 -2.82 -11.40
C ASP A 103 4.62 -2.32 -11.57
N VAL A 104 5.10 -1.42 -10.70
CA VAL A 104 6.51 -1.02 -10.67
C VAL A 104 7.43 -2.19 -10.32
N LEU A 105 7.02 -3.11 -9.44
CA LEU A 105 7.81 -4.31 -9.17
C LEU A 105 7.84 -5.26 -10.39
N GLU A 106 6.75 -5.38 -11.15
CA GLU A 106 6.69 -6.21 -12.36
C GLU A 106 7.52 -5.63 -13.51
N TYR A 107 7.40 -4.33 -13.78
CA TYR A 107 7.95 -3.73 -15.01
C TYR A 107 9.15 -2.80 -14.77
N GLY A 108 9.51 -2.53 -13.52
CA GLY A 108 10.61 -1.63 -13.17
C GLY A 108 10.40 -0.23 -13.75
N LYS A 109 11.47 0.33 -14.32
CA LYS A 109 11.46 1.67 -14.97
C LYS A 109 10.50 1.79 -16.16
N GLU A 110 10.09 0.66 -16.75
CA GLU A 110 9.16 0.63 -17.89
C GLU A 110 7.69 0.60 -17.43
N SER A 111 7.43 0.46 -16.12
CA SER A 111 6.08 0.59 -15.57
C SER A 111 5.48 1.95 -15.91
N ARG A 112 4.19 1.99 -16.26
CA ARG A 112 3.44 3.24 -16.42
C ARG A 112 3.42 4.08 -15.13
N TYR A 113 3.66 3.45 -13.98
CA TYR A 113 3.69 4.06 -12.67
C TYR A 113 5.10 4.37 -12.16
N ALA A 114 6.16 4.05 -12.90
CA ALA A 114 7.54 4.24 -12.45
C ALA A 114 7.84 5.69 -12.02
N ARG A 115 7.19 6.68 -12.64
CA ARG A 115 7.33 8.11 -12.33
C ARG A 115 6.34 8.64 -11.27
N HIS A 116 5.44 7.80 -10.76
CA HIS A 116 4.56 8.17 -9.63
C HIS A 116 5.30 8.04 -8.28
N PHE A 117 6.39 7.27 -8.26
CA PHE A 117 7.23 7.08 -7.10
C PHE A 117 8.59 7.74 -7.33
N ASP A 118 9.15 8.31 -6.26
CA ASP A 118 10.46 8.94 -6.28
C ASP A 118 11.56 7.89 -6.10
N ILE A 119 11.90 7.22 -7.22
CA ILE A 119 12.86 6.11 -7.29
C ILE A 119 14.12 6.55 -8.03
N ASP A 120 15.27 6.31 -7.41
CA ASP A 120 16.60 6.41 -8.00
C ASP A 120 16.89 5.18 -8.87
N TRP A 121 16.54 5.28 -10.15
CA TRP A 121 16.74 4.23 -11.16
C TRP A 121 18.18 4.07 -11.66
N SER A 122 19.17 4.75 -11.06
CA SER A 122 20.59 4.47 -11.32
C SER A 122 21.02 3.08 -10.82
N ARG A 123 20.17 2.45 -10.00
CA ARG A 123 20.31 1.12 -9.41
C ARG A 123 18.96 0.39 -9.39
N ARG A 124 18.98 -0.92 -9.06
CA ARG A 124 17.76 -1.72 -8.87
C ARG A 124 16.93 -1.19 -7.69
N LEU A 125 15.62 -1.34 -7.79
CA LEU A 125 14.68 -0.97 -6.74
C LEU A 125 14.88 -1.83 -5.49
N THR A 126 15.32 -1.26 -4.38
CA THR A 126 15.55 -2.01 -3.14
C THR A 126 14.28 -2.27 -2.37
N LEU A 127 14.08 -3.50 -1.89
CA LEU A 127 12.93 -3.93 -1.10
C LEU A 127 13.39 -4.49 0.26
N PRO A 128 13.51 -3.65 1.31
CA PRO A 128 14.13 -4.03 2.58
C PRO A 128 13.14 -4.71 3.53
N PHE A 129 12.65 -5.90 3.15
CA PHE A 129 11.61 -6.63 3.89
C PHE A 129 12.08 -7.96 4.49
N LEU A 130 13.30 -8.40 4.19
CA LEU A 130 13.83 -9.67 4.69
C LEU A 130 14.35 -9.53 6.12
N GLY A 131 14.25 -10.60 6.91
CA GLY A 131 14.80 -10.67 8.27
C GLY A 131 16.33 -10.68 8.29
N ASP A 132 16.95 -11.21 7.24
CA ASP A 132 18.38 -11.31 7.01
C ASP A 132 18.72 -11.03 5.53
N THR A 133 19.95 -11.27 5.10
CA THR A 133 20.38 -11.20 3.69
C THR A 133 19.59 -12.17 2.82
N PHE A 134 19.44 -11.85 1.52
CA PHE A 134 18.75 -12.73 0.57
C PHE A 134 19.36 -14.15 0.55
N ASP A 135 20.68 -14.26 0.56
CA ASP A 135 21.36 -15.55 0.58
C ASP A 135 21.05 -16.35 1.83
N ALA A 136 21.05 -15.73 3.02
CA ALA A 136 20.74 -16.43 4.26
C ALA A 136 19.30 -16.96 4.28
N VAL A 137 18.32 -16.12 3.93
CA VAL A 137 16.90 -16.54 3.89
C VAL A 137 16.65 -17.62 2.82
N LEU A 138 17.39 -17.57 1.69
CA LEU A 138 17.33 -18.60 0.66
C LEU A 138 17.97 -19.91 1.13
N GLN A 139 19.11 -19.84 1.82
CA GLN A 139 19.75 -21.03 2.38
C GLN A 139 18.89 -21.71 3.44
N ASN A 140 18.17 -20.93 4.25
CA ASN A 140 17.23 -21.42 5.26
C ASN A 140 15.91 -21.93 4.67
N GLY A 141 15.65 -21.71 3.37
CA GLY A 141 14.39 -22.10 2.72
C GLY A 141 13.18 -21.24 3.12
N GLU A 142 13.43 -20.04 3.67
CA GLU A 142 12.39 -19.08 4.07
C GLU A 142 11.78 -18.34 2.86
N ILE A 143 12.55 -18.23 1.78
CA ILE A 143 12.11 -17.70 0.49
C ILE A 143 12.16 -18.78 -0.59
N ALA A 144 11.14 -18.84 -1.43
CA ALA A 144 11.03 -19.80 -2.52
C ALA A 144 10.21 -19.23 -3.69
N ILE A 145 10.24 -19.91 -4.84
CA ILE A 145 9.32 -19.59 -5.94
C ILE A 145 7.98 -20.29 -5.70
N LYS A 146 6.89 -19.52 -5.67
CA LYS A 146 5.52 -20.03 -5.50
C LYS A 146 4.55 -19.29 -6.41
N PRO A 147 3.41 -19.90 -6.77
CA PRO A 147 2.37 -19.16 -7.47
C PRO A 147 1.75 -18.12 -6.54
N ASP A 148 1.55 -16.90 -7.04
CA ASP A 148 0.77 -15.86 -6.35
C ASP A 148 -0.67 -16.37 -6.12
N PRO A 149 -1.21 -16.29 -4.90
CA PRO A 149 -2.53 -16.85 -4.59
C PRO A 149 -3.69 -16.23 -5.38
N ALA A 150 -3.53 -15.00 -5.89
CA ALA A 150 -4.58 -14.29 -6.62
C ALA A 150 -4.44 -14.45 -8.14
N THR A 151 -3.22 -14.58 -8.66
CA THR A 151 -2.96 -14.56 -10.11
C THR A 151 -2.36 -15.85 -10.66
N SER A 152 -1.95 -16.78 -9.80
CA SER A 152 -1.23 -18.02 -10.13
C SER A 152 0.13 -17.81 -10.84
N LYS A 153 0.57 -16.56 -11.02
CA LYS A 153 1.85 -16.21 -11.63
C LYS A 153 3.01 -16.61 -10.72
N PRO A 154 4.17 -16.99 -11.25
CA PRO A 154 5.34 -17.26 -10.41
C PRO A 154 5.82 -16.00 -9.68
N THR A 155 6.15 -16.14 -8.40
CA THR A 155 6.58 -15.05 -7.51
C THR A 155 7.70 -15.51 -6.57
N PHE A 156 8.48 -14.56 -6.06
CA PHE A 156 9.26 -14.79 -4.86
C PHE A 156 8.33 -14.73 -3.64
N ALA A 157 8.12 -15.86 -2.98
CA ALA A 157 7.32 -15.97 -1.78
C ALA A 157 8.20 -15.99 -0.53
N TYR A 158 8.04 -15.01 0.33
CA TYR A 158 8.69 -14.91 1.64
C TYR A 158 7.61 -14.78 2.71
N TYR A 159 7.38 -15.88 3.42
CA TYR A 159 6.18 -16.09 4.26
C TYR A 159 4.90 -15.77 3.47
N ASP A 160 4.10 -14.79 3.93
CA ASP A 160 2.83 -14.40 3.32
C ASP A 160 2.97 -13.34 2.21
N ASN A 161 4.20 -12.93 1.88
CA ASN A 161 4.46 -11.92 0.85
C ASN A 161 4.89 -12.56 -0.46
N TYR A 162 4.21 -12.18 -1.55
CA TYR A 162 4.42 -12.72 -2.90
C TYR A 162 4.88 -11.61 -3.85
N TYR A 163 6.19 -11.47 -3.99
CA TYR A 163 6.81 -10.42 -4.82
C TYR A 163 6.79 -10.83 -6.29
N PRO A 164 6.18 -10.02 -7.17
CA PRO A 164 5.98 -10.41 -8.55
C PRO A 164 7.28 -10.41 -9.34
N LEU A 165 7.41 -11.36 -10.26
CA LEU A 165 8.54 -11.45 -11.16
C LEU A 165 8.33 -10.62 -12.43
N ALA A 166 9.40 -10.06 -12.96
CA ALA A 166 9.40 -9.43 -14.26
C ALA A 166 8.95 -10.42 -15.34
N PRO A 167 7.99 -10.05 -16.21
CA PRO A 167 7.43 -10.94 -17.22
C PRO A 167 8.48 -11.68 -18.07
N ALA A 168 9.54 -10.98 -18.47
CA ALA A 168 10.63 -11.54 -19.27
C ALA A 168 11.37 -12.71 -18.59
N THR A 169 11.26 -12.87 -17.27
CA THR A 169 11.94 -13.95 -16.55
C THR A 169 11.12 -15.22 -16.47
N TRP A 170 9.81 -15.20 -16.73
CA TRP A 170 8.94 -16.37 -16.52
C TRP A 170 7.89 -16.64 -17.60
N GLN A 171 7.49 -15.66 -18.41
CA GLN A 171 6.45 -15.86 -19.42
C GLN A 171 6.84 -16.94 -20.44
N GLY A 172 5.94 -17.90 -20.67
CA GLY A 172 6.17 -19.07 -21.52
C GLY A 172 7.02 -20.18 -20.87
N ARG A 173 7.40 -20.01 -19.60
CA ARG A 173 8.18 -20.97 -18.78
C ARG A 173 7.59 -21.11 -17.38
N GLU A 174 6.28 -20.91 -17.23
CA GLU A 174 5.59 -20.85 -15.94
C GLU A 174 5.87 -22.11 -15.09
N ALA A 175 5.68 -23.28 -15.69
CA ALA A 175 5.89 -24.56 -15.01
C ALA A 175 7.36 -24.80 -14.63
N GLU A 176 8.30 -24.38 -15.48
CA GLU A 176 9.73 -24.47 -15.21
C GLU A 176 10.13 -23.59 -14.03
N ILE A 177 9.69 -22.32 -14.03
CA ILE A 177 10.00 -21.37 -12.97
C ILE A 177 9.36 -21.79 -11.64
N LEU A 178 8.12 -22.30 -11.66
CA LEU A 178 7.45 -22.80 -10.45
C LEU A 178 8.08 -24.09 -9.90
N ALA A 179 8.74 -24.89 -10.75
CA ALA A 179 9.45 -26.09 -10.32
C ALA A 179 10.89 -25.80 -9.82
N LEU A 180 11.33 -24.53 -9.84
CA LEU A 180 12.68 -24.15 -9.49
C LEU A 180 12.96 -24.37 -7.99
N THR A 181 13.91 -25.27 -7.70
CA THR A 181 14.36 -25.60 -6.34
C THR A 181 15.86 -25.41 -6.14
N ASP A 182 16.63 -25.31 -7.22
CA ASP A 182 18.06 -25.06 -7.14
C ASP A 182 18.34 -23.63 -6.66
N LYS A 183 19.10 -23.50 -5.57
CA LYS A 183 19.34 -22.21 -4.91
C LYS A 183 20.18 -21.27 -5.80
N ALA A 184 21.11 -21.79 -6.59
CA ALA A 184 21.91 -20.96 -7.49
C ALA A 184 21.03 -20.36 -8.60
N ALA A 185 20.13 -21.15 -9.18
CA ALA A 185 19.16 -20.68 -10.16
C ALA A 185 18.15 -19.69 -9.57
N ILE A 186 17.68 -19.90 -8.34
CA ILE A 186 16.80 -18.94 -7.64
C ILE A 186 17.54 -17.61 -7.41
N ALA A 187 18.81 -17.63 -7.03
CA ALA A 187 19.62 -16.43 -6.87
C ALA A 187 19.84 -15.70 -8.20
N ASP A 188 20.14 -16.42 -9.29
CA ASP A 188 20.24 -15.83 -10.64
C ASP A 188 18.89 -15.22 -11.09
N LEU A 189 17.77 -15.85 -10.77
CA LEU A 189 16.45 -15.30 -11.04
C LEU A 189 16.20 -13.99 -10.29
N HIS A 190 16.64 -13.87 -9.04
CA HIS A 190 16.58 -12.62 -8.26
C HIS A 190 17.43 -11.51 -8.87
N GLU A 191 18.62 -11.83 -9.37
CA GLU A 191 19.51 -10.86 -10.03
C GLU A 191 18.92 -10.29 -11.32
N ARG A 192 18.01 -11.02 -11.97
CA ARG A 192 17.30 -10.57 -13.19
C ARG A 192 16.06 -9.71 -12.92
N GLN A 193 15.68 -9.51 -11.65
CA GLN A 193 14.53 -8.67 -11.31
C GLN A 193 14.91 -7.18 -11.34
N PRO A 194 13.96 -6.28 -11.67
CA PRO A 194 14.21 -4.83 -11.62
C PRO A 194 14.38 -4.32 -10.17
N TRP A 195 14.05 -5.17 -9.21
CA TRP A 195 14.15 -4.93 -7.78
C TRP A 195 15.13 -5.90 -7.11
N LYS A 196 15.49 -5.61 -5.86
CA LYS A 196 16.35 -6.44 -5.02
C LYS A 196 15.75 -6.53 -3.61
N LEU A 197 15.27 -7.73 -3.24
CA LEU A 197 14.96 -8.04 -1.84
C LEU A 197 16.24 -8.03 -0.99
N MET A 198 16.15 -7.41 0.18
CA MET A 198 17.29 -7.26 1.09
C MET A 198 16.82 -7.16 2.55
N SER A 199 17.77 -7.22 3.49
CA SER A 199 17.48 -7.10 4.92
C SER A 199 16.90 -5.72 5.24
N TRP A 200 15.91 -5.68 6.14
CA TRP A 200 15.37 -4.43 6.67
C TRP A 200 16.43 -3.57 7.38
N ARG A 201 17.48 -4.22 7.93
CA ARG A 201 18.58 -3.56 8.66
C ARG A 201 19.43 -2.66 7.76
N ASP A 202 19.49 -2.98 6.47
CA ASP A 202 20.31 -2.26 5.50
C ASP A 202 19.56 -1.07 4.85
N ALA A 203 18.27 -0.90 5.17
CA ALA A 203 17.42 0.14 4.58
C ALA A 203 18.01 1.56 4.75
N ALA A 204 18.59 1.86 5.91
CA ALA A 204 19.10 3.20 6.20
C ALA A 204 20.27 3.64 5.28
N ARG A 205 20.97 2.70 4.64
CA ARG A 205 22.18 2.99 3.86
C ARG A 205 21.99 2.84 2.35
N SER A 206 21.05 2.01 1.93
CA SER A 206 21.05 1.47 0.56
C SER A 206 19.74 1.63 -0.19
N LEU A 207 18.77 2.37 0.35
CA LEU A 207 17.50 2.59 -0.32
C LEU A 207 17.63 3.30 -1.66
N SER A 208 16.85 2.83 -2.63
CA SER A 208 16.74 3.40 -3.96
C SER A 208 15.48 4.25 -4.16
N TYR A 209 14.73 4.59 -3.11
CA TYR A 209 13.53 5.42 -3.22
C TYR A 209 13.33 6.28 -1.97
N ARG A 210 12.74 7.47 -2.16
CA ARG A 210 12.40 8.37 -1.05
C ARG A 210 11.26 7.79 -0.23
N ARG A 211 11.40 7.84 1.09
CA ARG A 211 10.37 7.41 2.05
C ARG A 211 9.81 8.59 2.82
N PHE A 212 8.75 8.32 3.59
CA PHE A 212 8.29 9.22 4.63
C PHE A 212 9.11 8.98 5.91
N PHE A 213 9.77 10.05 6.38
CA PHE A 213 10.79 10.08 7.44
C PHE A 213 12.14 9.44 7.07
#